data_AF-A0A559TLU0-F1
#
_entry.id   AF-A0A559TLU0-F1
#
_cell.length_a   1.000
_cell.length_b   1.000
_cell.length_c   1.000
_cell.angle_alpha   90.00
_cell.angle_beta   90.00
_cell.angle_gamma   90.00
#
_symmetry.space_group_name_H-M   'P 1'
#
loop_
_entity.id
_entity.type
_entity.pdbx_description
1 polymer ?
#
loop_
_entity_poly.entity_id
_entity_poly.type
_entity_poly.pdbx_seq_one_letter_code
_entity_poly.pdbx_strand_id
1 'polypeptide(L)'
;MIELPEGSWWDWDIVAWDPGRLRLGAGHDISYVHGLELVFSDPAFVTCPATFQDPVFRAPTPDEVQLVARQVGETPPVLIAFEAYAGGPSLASGLVAAEQLDIVRGTVFRYWRENLAVGERLAPWVKPPA
;
A
#
# COMPACT_ATOMS: atom_id res chain seq x y z
N MET A 1 -5.44 14.16 -2.21
CA MET A 1 -4.17 13.85 -1.51
C MET A 1 -4.55 13.09 -0.26
N ILE A 2 -3.85 11.99 0.05
CA ILE A 2 -4.17 11.20 1.25
C ILE A 2 -3.46 11.79 2.46
N GLU A 3 -4.11 11.72 3.61
CA GLU A 3 -3.51 12.08 4.89
C GLU A 3 -3.24 10.78 5.65
N LEU A 4 -1.97 10.51 5.91
CA LEU A 4 -1.58 9.36 6.73
C LEU A 4 -1.64 9.74 8.21
N PRO A 5 -2.00 8.80 9.09
CA PRO A 5 -1.88 9.02 10.52
C PRO A 5 -0.43 9.24 10.94
N GLU A 6 -0.21 9.94 12.05
CA GLU A 6 1.14 10.08 12.63
C GLU A 6 1.78 8.71 12.92
N GLY A 7 3.05 8.55 12.54
CA GLY A 7 3.87 7.37 12.82
C GLY A 7 5.07 7.25 11.89
N SER A 8 5.95 6.29 12.17
CA SER A 8 7.15 6.01 11.37
C SER A 8 6.81 5.05 10.23
N TRP A 9 6.32 5.59 9.11
CA TRP A 9 5.90 4.84 7.92
C TRP A 9 6.90 5.02 6.77
N TRP A 10 8.14 4.59 6.98
CA TRP A 10 9.19 4.79 5.99
C TRP A 10 9.44 3.56 5.14
N ASP A 11 9.25 2.34 5.65
CA ASP A 11 9.34 1.11 4.85
C ASP A 11 7.95 0.65 4.39
N TRP A 12 7.85 0.28 3.11
CA TRP A 12 6.62 -0.15 2.46
C TRP A 12 6.80 -1.37 1.57
N ASP A 13 5.78 -2.22 1.49
CA ASP A 13 5.69 -3.31 0.53
C ASP A 13 4.25 -3.70 0.17
N ILE A 14 4.12 -4.58 -0.83
CA ILE A 14 2.86 -5.23 -1.15
C ILE A 14 2.65 -6.41 -0.19
N VAL A 15 1.64 -6.30 0.66
CA VAL A 15 1.23 -7.35 1.62
C VAL A 15 0.31 -8.38 0.96
N ALA A 16 -0.60 -7.93 0.10
CA ALA A 16 -1.47 -8.81 -0.65
C ALA A 16 -1.90 -8.15 -1.95
N TRP A 17 -2.03 -8.96 -2.99
CA TRP A 17 -2.60 -8.53 -4.26
C TRP A 17 -3.43 -9.65 -4.87
N ASP A 18 -4.71 -9.37 -5.06
CA ASP A 18 -5.69 -10.19 -5.74
C ASP A 18 -6.60 -9.28 -6.61
N PRO A 19 -7.44 -9.83 -7.51
CA PRO A 19 -8.26 -9.00 -8.40
C PRO A 19 -9.21 -8.03 -7.68
N GLY A 20 -9.62 -8.33 -6.45
CA GLY A 20 -10.52 -7.47 -5.67
C GLY A 20 -9.80 -6.55 -4.70
N ARG A 21 -8.48 -6.68 -4.54
CA ARG A 21 -7.74 -5.94 -3.51
C ARG A 21 -6.25 -5.82 -3.76
N LEU A 22 -5.74 -4.61 -3.59
CA LEU A 22 -4.33 -4.33 -3.35
C LEU A 22 -4.15 -3.84 -1.91
N ARG A 23 -3.18 -4.40 -1.20
CA ARG A 23 -2.86 -4.03 0.18
C ARG A 23 -1.39 -3.70 0.30
N LEU A 24 -1.09 -2.45 0.63
CA LEU A 24 0.26 -1.98 0.94
C LEU A 24 0.43 -1.92 2.45
N GLY A 25 1.53 -2.44 2.97
CA GLY A 25 1.85 -2.40 4.40
C GLY A 25 3.00 -1.43 4.67
N ALA A 26 2.94 -0.71 5.77
CA ALA A 26 3.95 0.28 6.15
C ALA A 26 4.37 0.17 7.61
N GLY A 27 5.66 0.37 7.86
CA GLY A 27 6.25 0.34 9.19
C GLY A 27 7.67 0.88 9.20
N HIS A 28 8.32 0.71 10.35
CA HIS A 28 9.76 0.98 10.52
C HIS A 28 10.59 -0.30 10.67
N ASP A 29 9.91 -1.43 10.74
CA ASP A 29 10.53 -2.75 10.87
C ASP A 29 9.65 -3.80 10.16
N ILE A 30 9.43 -3.58 8.86
CA ILE A 30 8.59 -4.46 8.05
C ILE A 30 9.16 -5.88 7.89
N SER A 31 10.32 -6.18 8.49
CA SER A 31 10.79 -7.57 8.61
C SER A 31 9.97 -8.34 9.64
N TYR A 32 9.56 -7.70 10.73
CA TYR A 32 8.84 -8.36 11.83
C TYR A 32 7.39 -7.88 11.96
N VAL A 33 7.13 -6.58 11.74
CA VAL A 33 5.83 -5.98 12.02
C VAL A 33 5.57 -4.76 11.14
N HIS A 34 4.33 -4.54 10.75
CA HIS A 34 3.89 -3.27 10.17
C HIS A 34 2.66 -2.74 10.92
N GLY A 35 2.49 -1.42 10.92
CA GLY A 35 1.52 -0.72 11.76
C GLY A 35 0.43 0.04 11.01
N LEU A 36 0.62 0.21 9.70
CA LEU A 36 -0.25 0.96 8.82
C LEU A 36 -0.47 0.15 7.53
N GLU A 37 -1.67 0.24 6.98
CA GLU A 37 -1.97 -0.33 5.68
C GLU A 37 -2.83 0.60 4.83
N LEU A 38 -2.53 0.63 3.54
CA LEU A 38 -3.42 1.19 2.51
C LEU A 38 -4.10 0.04 1.80
N VAL A 39 -5.42 -0.05 1.93
CA VAL A 39 -6.23 -1.11 1.34
C VAL A 39 -7.06 -0.52 0.21
N PHE A 40 -6.72 -0.88 -1.01
CA PHE A 40 -7.43 -0.48 -2.21
C PHE A 40 -8.40 -1.60 -2.61
N SER A 41 -9.69 -1.30 -2.69
CA SER A 41 -10.73 -2.22 -3.14
C SER A 41 -10.93 -2.09 -4.65
N ASP A 42 -11.07 -3.23 -5.33
CA ASP A 42 -11.28 -3.33 -6.78
C ASP A 42 -10.28 -2.47 -7.58
N PRO A 43 -8.96 -2.75 -7.47
CA PRO A 43 -7.95 -1.97 -8.15
C PRO A 43 -8.07 -2.12 -9.68
N ALA A 44 -8.32 -1.02 -10.38
CA ALA A 44 -8.48 -0.98 -11.83
C ALA A 44 -7.16 -0.68 -12.58
N PHE A 45 -6.20 -0.04 -11.92
CA PHE A 45 -4.87 0.26 -12.47
C PHE A 45 -3.83 0.29 -11.35
N VAL A 46 -2.67 -0.35 -11.56
CA VAL A 46 -1.58 -0.39 -10.57
C VAL A 46 -0.23 -0.29 -11.27
N THR A 47 0.49 0.79 -10.99
CA THR A 47 1.94 0.90 -11.15
C THR A 47 2.51 1.11 -9.75
N CYS A 48 3.22 0.13 -9.20
CA CYS A 48 3.72 0.21 -7.83
C CYS A 48 4.98 -0.67 -7.69
N PRO A 49 6.09 -0.15 -7.11
CA PRO A 49 7.19 -0.99 -6.70
C PRO A 49 6.74 -2.03 -5.67
N ALA A 50 7.26 -3.26 -5.74
CA ALA A 50 6.89 -4.31 -4.78
C ALA A 50 7.35 -3.98 -3.34
N THR A 51 8.47 -3.26 -3.21
CA THR A 51 9.05 -2.74 -1.96
C THR A 51 9.60 -1.34 -2.22
N PHE A 52 9.38 -0.41 -1.30
CA PHE A 52 9.84 0.98 -1.45
C PHE A 52 9.94 1.68 -0.09
N GLN A 53 10.61 2.84 -0.09
CA GLN A 53 10.89 3.63 1.09
C GLN A 53 10.54 5.11 0.90
N ASP A 54 10.16 5.75 2.00
CA ASP A 54 9.85 7.19 2.12
C ASP A 54 8.92 7.71 0.99
N PRO A 55 7.71 7.14 0.82
CA PRO A 55 6.81 7.61 -0.21
C PRO A 55 6.33 9.03 0.05
N VAL A 56 6.48 9.89 -0.95
CA VAL A 56 5.90 11.22 -0.99
C VAL A 56 4.61 11.18 -1.80
N PHE A 57 3.47 11.10 -1.11
CA PHE A 57 2.16 11.15 -1.74
C PHE A 57 1.87 12.54 -2.30
N ARG A 58 1.37 12.58 -3.53
CA ARG A 58 1.06 13.82 -4.24
C ARG A 58 -0.27 13.74 -4.96
N ALA A 59 -0.78 14.88 -5.40
CA ALA A 59 -1.88 14.87 -6.36
C ALA A 59 -1.39 14.22 -7.68
N PRO A 60 -2.22 13.40 -8.34
CA PRO A 60 -1.94 12.95 -9.70
C PRO A 60 -1.87 14.16 -10.64
N THR A 61 -0.95 14.11 -11.59
CA THR A 61 -0.85 15.11 -12.66
C THR A 61 -2.01 14.95 -13.65
N PRO A 62 -2.36 15.99 -14.42
CA PRO A 62 -3.39 15.87 -15.47
C PRO A 62 -3.11 14.75 -16.48
N ASP A 63 -1.84 14.51 -16.82
CA ASP A 63 -1.44 13.46 -17.76
C ASP A 63 -1.64 12.06 -17.16
N GLU A 64 -1.32 11.87 -15.87
CA GLU A 64 -1.60 10.62 -15.15
C GLU A 64 -3.10 10.34 -15.05
N VAL A 65 -3.91 11.38 -14.78
CA VAL A 65 -5.38 11.26 -14.77
C VAL A 65 -5.90 10.82 -16.14
N GLN A 66 -5.43 11.47 -17.22
CA GLN A 66 -5.84 11.11 -18.57
C GLN A 66 -5.39 9.71 -18.98
N LEU A 67 -4.17 9.31 -18.61
CA LEU A 67 -3.65 7.98 -18.87
C LEU A 67 -4.55 6.91 -18.23
N VAL A 68 -4.86 7.08 -16.94
CA VAL A 68 -5.69 6.12 -16.21
C VAL A 68 -7.11 6.10 -16.75
N ALA A 69 -7.72 7.27 -17.01
CA ALA A 69 -9.08 7.34 -17.54
C ALA A 69 -9.22 6.65 -18.90
N ARG A 70 -8.20 6.74 -19.76
CA ARG A 70 -8.19 6.02 -21.05
C ARG A 70 -8.05 4.52 -20.90
N GLN A 71 -7.29 4.06 -19.91
CA GLN A 71 -7.03 2.64 -19.69
C GLN A 71 -8.16 1.93 -18.95
N VAL A 72 -8.79 2.61 -17.99
CA VAL A 72 -9.92 2.09 -17.20
C VAL A 72 -11.26 2.32 -17.92
N GLY A 73 -11.35 3.33 -18.79
CA GLY A 73 -12.56 3.68 -19.55
C GLY A 73 -13.45 4.73 -18.87
N GLU A 74 -13.12 5.10 -17.63
CA GLU A 74 -13.80 6.13 -16.84
C GLU A 74 -12.81 6.78 -15.85
N THR A 75 -13.24 7.87 -15.20
CA THR A 75 -12.45 8.48 -14.13
C THR A 75 -12.64 7.67 -12.85
N PRO A 76 -11.58 7.04 -12.30
CA PRO A 76 -11.72 6.22 -11.10
C PRO A 76 -12.04 7.11 -9.88
N PRO A 77 -12.84 6.64 -8.91
CA PRO A 77 -13.16 7.39 -7.70
C PRO A 77 -11.92 7.67 -6.84
N VAL A 78 -10.97 6.72 -6.81
CA VAL A 78 -9.68 6.87 -6.13
C VAL A 78 -8.55 6.82 -7.15
N LEU A 79 -7.67 7.83 -7.11
CA LEU A 79 -6.40 7.83 -7.83
C LEU A 79 -5.29 8.40 -6.95
N ILE A 80 -4.34 7.54 -6.57
CA ILE A 80 -3.22 7.88 -5.68
C ILE A 80 -1.93 7.85 -6.47
N ALA A 81 -1.16 8.94 -6.40
CA ALA A 81 0.17 9.05 -6.95
C ALA A 81 1.20 9.28 -5.83
N PHE A 82 2.39 8.69 -5.98
CA PHE A 82 3.50 8.91 -5.07
C PHE A 82 4.85 8.74 -5.77
N GLU A 83 5.88 9.32 -5.20
CA GLU A 83 7.28 9.03 -5.55
C GLU A 83 7.94 8.35 -4.35
N ALA A 84 8.78 7.34 -4.56
CA ALA A 84 9.45 6.63 -3.47
C ALA A 84 10.83 6.10 -3.87
N TYR A 85 11.69 5.82 -2.89
CA TYR A 85 12.94 5.10 -3.12
C TYR A 85 12.67 3.61 -3.27
N ALA A 86 13.02 3.02 -4.41
CA ALA A 86 12.79 1.60 -4.70
C ALA A 86 14.08 0.85 -5.05
N GLY A 87 15.22 1.28 -4.47
CA GLY A 87 16.54 0.66 -4.69
C GLY A 87 17.25 1.05 -5.99
N GLY A 88 16.63 1.88 -6.84
CA GLY A 88 17.23 2.43 -8.06
C GLY A 88 17.93 3.78 -7.84
N PRO A 89 18.65 4.29 -8.88
CA PRO A 89 19.32 5.59 -8.82
C PRO A 89 18.35 6.79 -8.88
N SER A 90 17.09 6.56 -9.26
CA SER A 90 16.02 7.56 -9.31
C SER A 90 14.84 7.12 -8.44
N LEU A 91 14.01 8.10 -8.03
CA LEU A 91 12.72 7.81 -7.42
C LEU A 91 11.87 7.00 -8.41
N ALA A 92 11.13 6.03 -7.87
CA ALA A 92 10.12 5.28 -8.59
C ALA A 92 8.76 5.93 -8.37
N SER A 93 8.02 6.13 -9.46
CA SER A 93 6.66 6.66 -9.41
C SER A 93 5.67 5.52 -9.21
N GLY A 94 4.78 5.68 -8.25
CA GLY A 94 3.63 4.82 -8.02
C GLY A 94 2.34 5.52 -8.41
N LEU A 95 1.41 4.77 -9.01
CA LEU A 95 0.09 5.22 -9.41
C LEU A 95 -0.92 4.08 -9.23
N VAL A 96 -1.91 4.29 -8.38
CA VAL A 96 -2.93 3.28 -8.04
C VAL A 96 -4.32 3.87 -8.23
N ALA A 97 -5.13 3.22 -9.06
CA ALA A 97 -6.56 3.52 -9.24
C ALA A 97 -7.41 2.40 -8.68
N ALA A 98 -8.47 2.76 -7.95
CA ALA A 98 -9.35 1.83 -7.26
C ALA A 98 -10.72 2.43 -7.03
N GLU A 99 -11.68 1.60 -6.63
CA GLU A 99 -13.02 2.05 -6.23
C GLU A 99 -12.99 2.75 -4.86
N GLN A 100 -12.23 2.20 -3.92
CA GLN A 100 -12.13 2.69 -2.55
C GLN A 100 -10.71 2.54 -2.01
N LEU A 101 -10.34 3.44 -1.09
CA LEU A 101 -9.14 3.36 -0.27
C LEU A 101 -9.51 3.44 1.20
N ASP A 102 -9.11 2.42 1.96
CA ASP A 102 -9.14 2.42 3.43
C ASP A 102 -7.73 2.56 3.99
N ILE A 103 -7.56 3.43 4.99
CA ILE A 103 -6.33 3.61 5.75
C ILE A 103 -6.49 2.92 7.10
N VAL A 104 -5.83 1.80 7.28
CA VAL A 104 -6.02 0.92 8.45
C VAL A 104 -4.80 1.00 9.37
N ARG A 105 -5.02 1.35 10.64
CA ARG A 105 -4.01 1.25 11.70
C ARG A 105 -4.20 -0.06 12.46
N GLY A 106 -3.10 -0.73 12.77
CA GLY A 106 -3.13 -1.96 13.55
C GLY A 106 -1.80 -2.70 13.45
N THR A 107 -1.51 -3.54 14.43
CA THR A 107 -0.24 -4.26 14.49
C THR A 107 -0.35 -5.55 13.69
N VAL A 108 0.48 -5.70 12.68
CA VAL A 108 0.49 -6.87 11.80
C VAL A 108 1.81 -7.61 11.91
N PHE A 109 1.80 -8.75 12.58
CA PHE A 109 2.98 -9.59 12.76
C PHE A 109 3.27 -10.40 11.51
N ARG A 110 4.54 -10.40 11.10
CA ARG A 110 5.06 -11.12 9.92
C ARG A 110 5.72 -12.45 10.29
N TYR A 111 5.61 -12.84 11.55
CA TYR A 111 6.04 -14.11 12.11
C TYR A 111 4.89 -14.74 12.91
N TRP A 112 4.96 -16.05 13.13
CA TRP A 112 3.95 -16.76 13.92
C TRP A 112 4.02 -16.35 15.39
N ARG A 113 2.87 -15.99 15.96
CA ARG A 113 2.68 -15.85 17.40
C ARG A 113 1.25 -16.17 17.80
N GLU A 114 1.10 -16.57 19.05
CA GLU A 114 -0.20 -16.82 19.66
C GLU A 114 -0.69 -15.59 20.44
N ASN A 115 -1.93 -15.65 20.93
CA ASN A 115 -2.54 -14.66 21.83
C ASN A 115 -2.47 -13.22 21.30
N LEU A 116 -3.10 -12.99 20.15
CA LEU A 116 -3.22 -11.66 19.54
C LEU A 116 -4.22 -10.81 20.33
N ALA A 117 -3.83 -9.57 20.65
CA ALA A 117 -4.73 -8.59 21.23
C ALA A 117 -5.68 -7.99 20.18
N VAL A 118 -6.69 -7.24 20.63
CA VAL A 118 -7.59 -6.52 19.72
C VAL A 118 -6.78 -5.53 18.87
N GLY A 119 -6.97 -5.59 17.55
CA GLY A 119 -6.21 -4.77 16.60
C GLY A 119 -4.85 -5.38 16.20
N GLU A 120 -4.48 -6.54 16.74
CA GLU A 120 -3.35 -7.34 16.29
C GLU A 120 -3.81 -8.42 15.31
N ARG A 121 -3.04 -8.64 14.24
CA ARG A 121 -3.27 -9.72 13.27
C ARG A 121 -1.96 -10.30 12.74
N LEU A 122 -2.04 -11.48 12.13
CA LEU A 122 -0.93 -12.04 11.38
C LEU A 122 -0.99 -11.58 9.91
N ALA A 123 0.17 -11.46 9.27
CA ALA A 123 0.25 -11.25 7.83
C ALA A 123 -0.29 -12.47 7.07
N PRO A 124 -0.85 -12.31 5.85
CA PRO A 124 -1.58 -13.39 5.16
C PRO A 124 -0.76 -14.66 4.87
N TRP A 125 0.56 -14.53 4.76
CA TRP A 125 1.48 -15.65 4.48
C TRP A 125 1.95 -16.40 5.74
N VAL A 126 1.70 -15.86 6.93
CA VAL A 126 2.18 -16.46 8.19
C VAL A 126 1.36 -17.69 8.52
N LYS A 127 2.04 -18.81 8.79
CA LYS A 127 1.45 -20.10 9.14
C LYS A 127 1.98 -20.59 10.49
N PRO A 128 1.24 -21.47 11.21
CA PRO A 128 1.76 -22.13 12.39
C PRO A 128 3.08 -22.88 12.09
N PRO A 129 4.01 -22.96 13.06
CA PRO A 129 5.16 -23.85 12.95
C PRO A 129 4.68 -25.30 12.80
N ALA A 130 5.44 -26.09 12.04
CA ALA A 130 5.17 -27.51 11.82
C ALA A 130 5.47 -28.37 13.05
#